data_AF-W1XQ16-F1
#
_entry.id   AF-W1XQ16-F1
#
_cell.length_a   1.000
_cell.length_b   1.000
_cell.length_c   1.000
_cell.angle_alpha   90.00
_cell.angle_beta   90.00
_cell.angle_gamma   90.00
#
_symmetry.space_group_name_H-M   'P 1'
#
loop_
_entity.id
_entity.type
_entity.pdbx_description
1 polymer ?
#
loop_
_entity_poly.entity_id
_entity_poly.type
_entity_poly.pdbx_seq_one_letter_code
_entity_poly.pdbx_strand_id
1 'polypeptide(L)'
;VMSTGLQGGTSFMEDYTYHFEKGNDLVLGSHMLEVCPSIAVEEKPILDVQHLGIGGKDDPARLIFNTQTGPAIVASLIDLGDRYRLLVNCIDTVKTPHSLPKLP
;
A
#
# COMPACT_ATOMS: atom_id res chain seq x y z
N VAL A 1 16.13 7.39 4.71
CA VAL A 1 14.74 6.94 4.43
C VAL A 1 13.82 8.13 4.66
N MET A 2 12.70 8.24 3.95
CA MET A 2 11.65 9.21 4.33
C MET A 2 11.29 9.03 5.81
N SER A 3 10.87 10.10 6.50
CA SER A 3 10.47 10.11 7.93
C SER A 3 11.50 9.60 8.97
N THR A 4 12.81 9.59 8.65
CA THR A 4 13.83 9.13 9.61
C THR A 4 13.79 9.94 10.92
N GLY A 5 13.71 9.26 12.07
CA GLY A 5 13.60 9.89 13.39
C GLY A 5 12.17 10.28 13.81
N LEU A 6 11.17 10.01 12.96
CA LEU A 6 9.75 10.20 13.28
C LEU A 6 9.06 8.84 13.49
N GLN A 7 7.98 8.86 14.26
CA GLN A 7 7.09 7.70 14.39
C GLN A 7 6.21 7.57 13.13
N GLY A 8 5.99 6.33 12.68
CA GLY A 8 5.20 6.00 11.49
C GLY A 8 6.04 5.43 10.35
N GLY A 9 5.40 4.63 9.50
CA GLY A 9 6.04 4.02 8.34
C GLY A 9 5.98 4.90 7.08
N THR A 10 6.76 4.52 6.06
CA THR A 10 6.63 5.06 4.70
C THR A 10 6.82 3.92 3.71
N SER A 11 5.92 3.83 2.75
CA SER A 11 5.94 2.78 1.73
C SER A 11 5.75 3.39 0.34
N PHE A 12 6.23 2.68 -0.66
CA PHE A 12 5.70 2.77 -2.02
C PHE A 12 4.26 2.21 -2.04
N MET A 13 3.39 2.76 -2.89
CA MET A 13 1.97 2.43 -2.93
C MET A 13 1.35 2.75 -4.29
N GLU A 14 0.36 1.96 -4.70
CA GLU A 14 -0.49 2.19 -5.87
C GLU A 14 -1.97 1.94 -5.50
N ASP A 15 -2.86 2.81 -5.96
CA ASP A 15 -4.32 2.63 -5.86
C ASP A 15 -4.76 1.43 -6.72
N TYR A 16 -5.19 0.33 -6.08
CA TYR A 16 -5.37 -0.96 -6.76
C TYR A 16 -6.84 -1.25 -7.12
N THR A 17 -7.78 -0.95 -6.21
CA THR A 17 -9.22 -1.08 -6.45
C THR A 17 -10.05 -0.25 -5.48
N TYR A 18 -11.35 -0.12 -5.74
CA TYR A 18 -12.28 0.69 -4.96
C TYR A 18 -13.42 -0.15 -4.36
N HIS A 19 -13.86 0.27 -3.18
CA HIS A 19 -15.11 -0.15 -2.55
C HIS A 19 -16.08 1.02 -2.55
N PHE A 20 -17.18 0.90 -3.30
CA PHE A 20 -18.20 1.94 -3.39
C PHE A 20 -19.41 1.57 -2.54
N GLU A 21 -19.57 2.29 -1.43
CA GLU A 21 -20.66 2.14 -0.50
C GLU A 21 -21.02 3.51 0.05
N LYS A 22 -22.32 3.85 0.03
CA LYS A 22 -22.76 5.18 0.43
C LYS A 22 -22.34 5.51 1.86
N GLY A 23 -21.43 6.48 2.00
CA GLY A 23 -20.88 6.90 3.30
C GLY A 23 -19.66 6.09 3.77
N ASN A 24 -19.16 5.18 2.94
CA ASN A 24 -18.02 4.31 3.22
C ASN A 24 -17.24 4.01 1.91
N ASP A 25 -16.98 5.03 1.11
CA ASP A 25 -16.16 4.88 -0.10
C ASP A 25 -14.70 4.70 0.29
N LEU A 26 -14.07 3.60 -0.14
CA LEU A 26 -12.69 3.24 0.25
C LEU A 26 -11.82 2.92 -0.96
N VAL A 27 -10.52 3.12 -0.79
CA VAL A 27 -9.47 2.69 -1.73
C VAL A 27 -8.66 1.57 -1.10
N LEU A 28 -8.44 0.48 -1.83
CA LEU A 28 -7.47 -0.54 -1.49
C LEU A 28 -6.17 -0.23 -2.23
N GLY A 29 -5.13 0.15 -1.47
CA GLY A 29 -3.78 0.34 -1.98
C GLY A 29 -2.97 -0.95 -1.88
N SER A 30 -2.19 -1.25 -2.91
CA SER A 30 -1.23 -2.35 -2.91
C SER A 30 -0.14 -2.11 -3.98
N HIS A 31 0.66 -3.12 -4.27
CA HIS A 31 1.40 -3.28 -5.51
C HIS A 31 1.56 -4.78 -5.78
N MET A 32 2.24 -5.15 -6.86
CA MET A 32 2.45 -6.56 -7.22
C MET A 32 3.11 -7.38 -6.10
N LEU A 33 4.18 -6.83 -5.48
CA LEU A 33 4.95 -7.45 -4.39
C LEU A 33 5.47 -6.43 -3.36
N GLU A 34 5.73 -5.20 -3.79
CA GLU A 34 6.74 -4.30 -3.22
C GLU A 34 6.18 -3.29 -2.21
N VAL A 35 5.35 -3.77 -1.27
CA VAL A 35 4.85 -2.94 -0.16
C VAL A 35 5.79 -3.07 1.04
N CYS A 36 6.24 -1.94 1.58
CA CYS A 36 7.21 -1.89 2.66
C CYS A 36 6.56 -2.29 4.01
N PRO A 37 7.11 -3.24 4.77
CA PRO A 37 6.52 -3.68 6.04
C PRO A 37 6.60 -2.63 7.17
N SER A 38 7.21 -1.45 6.93
CA SER A 38 7.24 -0.36 7.91
C SER A 38 5.85 0.17 8.29
N ILE A 39 4.84 -0.06 7.43
CA ILE A 39 3.45 0.34 7.68
C ILE A 39 2.58 -0.81 8.24
N ALA A 40 3.15 -2.00 8.44
CA ALA A 40 2.42 -3.17 8.92
C ALA A 40 1.86 -2.95 10.35
N VAL A 41 0.69 -3.51 10.62
CA VAL A 41 0.13 -3.57 11.98
C VAL A 41 0.63 -4.78 12.75
N GLU A 42 0.87 -5.89 12.05
CA GLU A 42 1.41 -7.11 12.64
C GLU A 42 2.92 -6.96 12.90
N GLU A 43 3.41 -7.42 14.06
CA GLU A 43 4.85 -7.48 14.36
C GLU A 43 5.59 -8.39 13.37
N LYS A 44 4.91 -9.43 12.87
CA LYS A 44 5.46 -10.43 11.96
C LYS A 44 4.54 -10.62 10.75
N PRO A 45 4.85 -9.98 9.62
CA PRO A 45 4.21 -10.26 8.34
C PRO A 45 4.37 -11.73 7.93
N ILE A 46 3.43 -12.23 7.15
CA ILE A 46 3.48 -13.58 6.59
C ILE A 46 4.40 -13.56 5.37
N LEU A 47 5.37 -14.47 5.30
CA LEU A 47 6.13 -14.72 4.07
C LEU A 47 5.38 -15.78 3.26
N ASP A 48 5.03 -15.47 2.02
CA ASP A 48 4.31 -16.40 1.14
C ASP A 48 4.86 -16.38 -0.30
N VAL A 49 4.68 -17.49 -1.01
CA VAL A 49 5.15 -17.70 -2.39
C VAL A 49 3.98 -18.15 -3.23
N GLN A 50 3.60 -17.35 -4.22
CA GLN A 50 2.47 -17.65 -5.10
C GLN A 50 2.78 -17.29 -6.55
N HIS A 51 2.06 -17.94 -7.47
CA HIS A 51 2.21 -17.69 -8.89
C HIS A 51 2.03 -16.22 -9.28
N LEU A 52 2.96 -15.71 -10.07
CA LEU A 52 2.88 -14.39 -10.70
C LEU A 52 3.20 -14.50 -12.19
N GLY A 53 2.18 -14.39 -13.04
CA GLY A 53 2.35 -14.48 -14.49
C GLY A 53 3.11 -13.31 -15.12
N ILE A 54 3.15 -12.15 -14.44
CA ILE A 54 3.81 -10.94 -14.96
C ILE A 54 5.33 -11.13 -14.92
N GLY A 55 5.99 -10.95 -16.06
CA GLY A 55 7.44 -11.11 -16.23
C GLY A 55 7.91 -12.54 -16.54
N GLY A 56 7.04 -13.54 -16.42
CA GLY A 56 7.32 -14.93 -16.83
C GLY A 56 8.49 -15.58 -16.08
N LYS A 57 8.57 -15.35 -14.77
CA LYS A 57 9.60 -15.90 -13.88
C LYS A 57 9.01 -16.90 -12.90
N ASP A 58 9.89 -17.53 -12.12
CA ASP A 58 9.51 -18.41 -11.03
C ASP A 58 8.70 -17.65 -9.98
N ASP A 59 7.89 -18.40 -9.21
CA ASP A 59 6.97 -17.85 -8.22
C ASP A 59 7.74 -17.01 -7.17
N PRO A 60 7.46 -15.70 -7.07
CA PRO A 60 8.20 -14.83 -6.16
C PRO A 60 7.67 -14.92 -4.72
N ALA A 61 8.59 -14.75 -3.77
CA ALA A 61 8.25 -14.57 -2.36
C ALA A 61 7.84 -13.12 -2.07
N ARG A 62 6.86 -12.92 -1.18
CA ARG A 62 6.39 -11.60 -0.71
C ARG A 62 6.02 -11.61 0.77
N LEU A 63 5.87 -10.41 1.35
CA LEU A 63 5.32 -10.23 2.69
C LEU A 63 3.86 -9.81 2.62
N ILE A 64 2.98 -10.53 3.31
CA ILE A 64 1.53 -10.28 3.42
C ILE A 64 1.23 -9.76 4.83
N PHE A 65 0.57 -8.61 4.92
CA PHE A 65 0.22 -7.93 6.17
C PHE A 65 -0.89 -6.90 5.96
N ASN A 66 -1.49 -6.39 7.05
CA ASN A 66 -2.40 -5.25 7.01
C ASN A 66 -1.68 -3.96 7.40
N THR A 67 -2.16 -2.82 6.91
CA THR A 67 -1.60 -1.50 7.24
C THR A 67 -2.16 -0.96 8.56
N GLN A 68 -1.36 -0.20 9.31
CA GLN A 68 -1.79 0.52 10.51
C GLN A 68 -2.94 1.50 10.21
N THR A 69 -3.83 1.70 11.18
CA THR A 69 -4.93 2.67 11.13
C THR A 69 -4.47 4.04 11.61
N GLY A 70 -4.86 5.11 10.91
CA GLY A 70 -4.64 6.48 11.33
C GLY A 70 -4.48 7.48 10.18
N PRO A 71 -4.20 8.75 10.51
CA PRO A 71 -3.97 9.77 9.50
C PRO A 71 -2.71 9.47 8.68
N ALA A 72 -2.80 9.63 7.36
CA ALA A 72 -1.70 9.44 6.44
C ALA A 72 -1.78 10.41 5.25
N ILE A 73 -0.75 10.38 4.41
CA ILE A 73 -0.74 11.07 3.12
C ILE A 73 -0.30 10.11 2.03
N VAL A 74 -0.85 10.29 0.84
CA VAL A 74 -0.27 9.75 -0.40
C VAL A 74 0.26 10.92 -1.22
N ALA A 75 1.49 10.80 -1.70
CA ALA A 75 2.17 11.86 -2.43
C ALA A 75 2.68 11.35 -3.78
N SER A 76 2.45 12.13 -4.83
CA SER A 76 2.91 11.84 -6.18
C SER A 76 3.63 13.05 -6.75
N LEU A 77 4.88 12.86 -7.16
CA LEU A 77 5.66 13.85 -7.88
C LEU A 77 5.56 13.57 -9.37
N ILE A 78 4.98 14.51 -10.11
CA ILE A 78 4.78 14.39 -11.56
C ILE A 78 5.60 15.43 -12.31
N ASP A 79 6.08 15.03 -13.49
CA ASP A 79 6.67 15.90 -14.49
C ASP A 79 5.56 16.40 -15.44
N LEU A 80 5.42 17.72 -15.58
CA LEU A 80 4.46 18.34 -16.51
C LEU A 80 5.12 18.86 -17.80
N GLY A 81 6.42 18.58 -17.99
CA GLY A 81 7.24 19.01 -19.11
C GLY A 81 8.06 20.26 -18.80
N ASP A 82 7.42 21.37 -18.41
CA ASP A 82 8.07 22.65 -18.11
C ASP A 82 8.39 22.86 -16.61
N ARG A 83 7.78 22.05 -15.75
CA ARG A 83 7.96 22.07 -14.29
C ARG A 83 7.50 20.76 -13.66
N TYR A 84 7.92 20.55 -12.42
CA TYR A 84 7.38 19.49 -11.58
C TYR A 84 6.15 19.97 -10.78
N ARG A 85 5.30 19.03 -10.40
CA ARG A 85 4.20 19.25 -9.45
C ARG A 85 4.17 18.11 -8.44
N LEU A 86 4.19 18.44 -7.15
CA LEU A 86 3.92 17.50 -6.08
C LEU A 86 2.43 17.57 -5.72
N LEU A 87 1.73 16.45 -5.87
CA LEU A 87 0.36 16.27 -5.37
C LEU A 87 0.43 15.53 -4.04
N VAL A 88 -0.35 15.99 -3.07
CA VAL A 88 -0.46 15.35 -1.76
C VAL A 88 -1.93 15.26 -1.42
N ASN A 89 -2.41 14.04 -1.15
CA ASN A 89 -3.76 13.80 -0.68
C ASN A 89 -3.69 13.33 0.78
N CYS A 90 -4.43 14.00 1.66
CA CYS A 90 -4.61 13.57 3.04
C CYS A 90 -5.66 12.47 3.09
N ILE A 91 -5.35 11.36 3.74
CA ILE A 91 -6.22 10.20 3.85
C ILE A 91 -6.25 9.69 5.30
N ASP A 92 -7.26 8.90 5.61
CA ASP A 92 -7.34 8.13 6.84
C ASP A 92 -7.31 6.65 6.50
N THR A 93 -6.25 5.94 6.93
CA THR A 93 -6.21 4.48 6.78
C THR A 93 -7.13 3.85 7.80
N VAL A 94 -7.93 2.88 7.36
CA VAL A 94 -8.92 2.19 8.18
C VAL A 94 -8.58 0.71 8.31
N LYS A 95 -9.06 0.09 9.39
CA LYS A 95 -8.98 -1.37 9.53
C LYS A 95 -9.82 -2.05 8.44
N THR A 96 -9.28 -3.11 7.85
CA THR A 96 -10.01 -3.95 6.89
C THR A 96 -11.28 -4.53 7.53
N PRO A 97 -12.48 -4.31 6.94
CA PRO A 97 -13.75 -4.75 7.54
C PRO A 97 -13.95 -6.27 7.45
N HIS A 98 -13.27 -6.92 6.50
CA HIS A 98 -13.35 -8.36 6.24
C HIS A 98 -11.95 -8.93 6.01
N SER A 99 -11.81 -10.23 6.20
CA SER A 99 -10.58 -10.95 5.85
C SER A 99 -10.41 -11.00 4.32
N LEU A 100 -9.15 -11.01 3.89
CA LEU A 100 -8.76 -11.05 2.48
C LEU A 100 -8.01 -12.35 2.15
N PRO A 101 -8.62 -13.55 2.31
CA PRO A 101 -7.91 -14.83 2.29
C PRO A 101 -7.35 -15.22 0.91
N LYS A 102 -7.73 -14.50 -0.14
CA LYS A 102 -7.33 -14.76 -1.53
C LYS A 102 -6.48 -13.62 -2.11
N LEU A 103 -6.19 -12.59 -1.33
CA LEU A 103 -5.30 -11.53 -1.75
C LEU A 103 -3.86 -11.93 -1.35
N PRO A 104 -2.97 -12.16 -2.33
CA PRO A 104 -1.59 -12.53 -2.09
C PRO A 104 -0.72 -11.35 -1.65
#